data_AF-A0A6J5VRK5-F1
#
_entry.id   AF-A0A6J5VRK5-F1
#
_cell.length_a   1.000
_cell.length_b   1.000
_cell.length_c   1.000
_cell.angle_alpha   90.00
_cell.angle_beta   90.00
_cell.angle_gamma   90.00
#
_symmetry.space_group_name_H-M   'P 1'
#
loop_
_entity.id
_entity.type
_entity.pdbx_description
1 polymer ?
#
loop_
_entity_poly.entity_id
_entity_poly.type
_entity_poly.pdbx_seq_one_letter_code
_entity_poly.pdbx_strand_id
1 'polypeptide(L)'
;MKGEVQLEPAGERERDPTDVDPLLENQEDSSPGSSTEIYNEDLESGSIPCCRICLESDAEPGDELISPCMCKGTQQFVHSSCLDHWRSVKEGFAFSHCTTCKAQFHLRVESYEDNSWRKIKFRVFVARDVFLVFLAVQSVIAAIGGFAYVMDKDGAFRNSFSDGWDRILSKHPIPFYYCIGVLAFFVLLGFFGLILHCSSLNSNDPRMAGCQNCCYGWGILDCFPASMEACFALVIVFVVIFAILGIAYGFLAATMAIQRIWQRHYHILTKRELTKEYIVEDLHGCYTPPKLDPEHEARLKMLKLL
;
A
#
# COMPACT_ATOMS: atom_id res chain seq x y z
N MET A 1 30.67 18.42 -37.50
CA MET A 1 30.02 18.27 -38.81
C MET A 1 28.52 18.40 -38.59
N LYS A 2 27.92 19.42 -39.20
CA LYS A 2 26.48 19.70 -39.22
C LYS A 2 25.79 18.72 -40.19
N GLY A 3 24.56 18.32 -39.89
CA GLY A 3 23.68 17.60 -40.81
C GLY A 3 22.23 18.01 -40.55
N GLU A 4 21.72 18.88 -41.42
CA GLU A 4 20.34 19.39 -41.48
C GLU A 4 19.38 18.34 -42.10
N VAL A 5 18.19 18.14 -41.49
CA VAL A 5 16.83 18.49 -41.97
C VAL A 5 16.43 17.97 -43.37
N GLN A 6 15.36 17.17 -43.42
CA GLN A 6 14.34 17.27 -44.48
C GLN A 6 12.97 16.73 -44.00
N LEU A 7 11.91 17.43 -44.40
CA LEU A 7 10.51 17.33 -44.02
C LEU A 7 9.64 17.30 -45.31
N GLU A 8 8.48 16.63 -45.25
CA GLU A 8 7.26 16.72 -46.11
C GLU A 8 7.29 16.05 -47.51
N PRO A 9 6.11 15.69 -48.14
CA PRO A 9 4.73 16.13 -47.84
C PRO A 9 3.59 15.06 -47.86
N ALA A 10 2.39 15.56 -47.56
CA ALA A 10 1.06 14.93 -47.60
C ALA A 10 0.46 14.63 -49.01
N GLY A 11 -0.52 13.71 -49.03
CA GLY A 11 -1.49 13.45 -50.12
C GLY A 11 -2.49 12.36 -49.67
N GLU A 12 -3.77 12.68 -49.42
CA GLU A 12 -4.93 12.67 -50.34
C GLU A 12 -5.83 11.41 -50.23
N ARG A 13 -6.96 11.63 -49.52
CA ARG A 13 -8.35 11.17 -49.73
C ARG A 13 -8.63 10.19 -50.88
N GLU A 14 -9.12 8.99 -50.55
CA GLU A 14 -10.04 8.22 -51.40
C GLU A 14 -11.28 7.80 -50.61
N ARG A 15 -12.44 8.15 -51.19
CA ARG A 15 -13.80 7.85 -50.78
C ARG A 15 -14.40 7.19 -52.02
N ASP A 16 -14.87 5.95 -51.92
CA ASP A 16 -15.63 5.31 -53.01
C ASP A 16 -16.98 4.77 -52.48
N PRO A 17 -18.08 4.95 -53.24
CA PRO A 17 -19.46 4.94 -52.75
C PRO A 17 -20.23 3.68 -53.20
N THR A 18 -21.45 3.52 -52.68
CA THR A 18 -22.66 2.85 -53.24
C THR A 18 -23.46 2.25 -52.08
N ASP A 19 -24.78 2.21 -52.03
CA ASP A 19 -25.86 2.97 -52.67
C ASP A 19 -27.15 2.55 -51.91
N VAL A 20 -28.09 3.50 -51.78
CA VAL A 20 -29.55 3.41 -51.53
C VAL A 20 -30.22 2.29 -50.68
N ASP A 21 -31.01 2.77 -49.72
CA ASP A 21 -32.25 2.18 -49.16
C ASP A 21 -33.36 2.16 -50.25
N PRO A 22 -34.23 1.12 -50.36
CA PRO A 22 -35.63 1.33 -49.92
C PRO A 22 -36.47 0.07 -49.53
N LEU A 23 -37.34 0.29 -48.55
CA LEU A 23 -38.76 -0.16 -48.45
C LEU A 23 -39.14 -1.60 -48.03
N LEU A 24 -39.89 -1.63 -46.90
CA LEU A 24 -41.12 -2.39 -46.59
C LEU A 24 -41.34 -3.77 -47.22
N GLU A 25 -41.40 -4.82 -46.39
CA GLU A 25 -42.42 -5.87 -46.56
C GLU A 25 -42.99 -6.30 -45.21
N ASN A 26 -44.31 -6.21 -45.16
CA ASN A 26 -45.22 -6.52 -44.06
C ASN A 26 -45.61 -7.99 -44.21
N GLN A 27 -45.54 -8.80 -43.15
CA GLN A 27 -46.26 -10.08 -43.13
C GLN A 27 -46.89 -10.31 -41.76
N GLU A 28 -48.19 -10.02 -41.75
CA GLU A 28 -49.17 -10.41 -40.76
C GLU A 28 -49.38 -11.93 -40.82
N ASP A 29 -49.51 -12.57 -39.65
CA ASP A 29 -50.40 -13.73 -39.48
C ASP A 29 -51.13 -13.61 -38.13
N SER A 30 -52.45 -13.43 -38.25
CA SER A 30 -53.60 -13.58 -37.33
C SER A 30 -53.56 -14.82 -36.40
N SER A 31 -54.17 -14.97 -35.21
CA SER A 31 -55.09 -14.27 -34.27
C SER A 31 -55.37 -15.29 -33.10
N PRO A 32 -56.30 -15.10 -32.11
CA PRO A 32 -56.66 -13.96 -31.26
C PRO A 32 -56.74 -14.30 -29.73
N GLY A 33 -56.79 -13.26 -28.89
CA GLY A 33 -57.72 -13.26 -27.74
C GLY A 33 -57.11 -13.13 -26.33
N SER A 34 -56.98 -11.90 -25.83
CA SER A 34 -57.70 -11.47 -24.61
C SER A 34 -57.46 -9.97 -24.41
N SER A 35 -58.49 -9.20 -24.70
CA SER A 35 -58.61 -7.77 -24.45
C SER A 35 -58.63 -7.46 -22.95
N THR A 36 -57.70 -6.65 -22.46
CA THR A 36 -57.98 -5.71 -21.38
C THR A 36 -57.13 -4.45 -21.59
N GLU A 37 -57.79 -3.45 -22.16
CA GLU A 37 -57.69 -2.02 -21.92
C GLU A 37 -56.31 -1.38 -21.72
N ILE A 38 -55.97 -0.57 -22.72
CA ILE A 38 -55.00 0.53 -22.62
C ILE A 38 -55.58 1.55 -21.64
N TYR A 39 -55.09 1.52 -20.40
CA TYR A 39 -55.03 2.72 -19.58
C TYR A 39 -53.73 3.43 -19.95
N ASN A 40 -53.84 4.40 -20.87
CA ASN A 40 -52.84 5.46 -20.97
C ASN A 40 -52.94 6.28 -19.68
N GLU A 41 -52.25 5.83 -18.63
CA GLU A 41 -51.86 6.72 -17.56
C GLU A 41 -50.51 7.32 -17.97
N ASP A 42 -50.61 8.57 -18.43
CA ASP A 42 -49.52 9.54 -18.43
C ASP A 42 -48.92 9.64 -17.02
N LEU A 43 -48.06 8.70 -16.65
CA LEU A 43 -47.15 8.86 -15.54
C LEU A 43 -45.86 9.39 -16.15
N GLU A 44 -45.62 10.68 -15.98
CA GLU A 44 -44.27 11.24 -16.02
C GLU A 44 -43.35 10.21 -15.38
N SER A 45 -42.46 9.62 -16.19
CA SER A 45 -41.44 8.71 -15.71
C SER A 45 -40.45 9.57 -14.93
N GLY A 46 -40.86 9.98 -13.73
CA GLY A 46 -40.03 10.60 -12.71
C GLY A 46 -39.00 9.57 -12.33
N SER A 47 -37.89 9.56 -13.08
CA SER A 47 -36.75 8.70 -12.83
C SER A 47 -36.40 8.84 -11.35
N ILE A 48 -36.57 7.76 -10.59
CA ILE A 48 -36.18 7.73 -9.19
C ILE A 48 -34.71 8.16 -9.14
N PRO A 49 -34.36 9.18 -8.32
CA PRO A 49 -32.99 9.61 -8.24
C PRO A 49 -32.14 8.44 -7.74
N CYS A 50 -31.07 8.12 -8.47
CA CYS A 50 -30.11 7.09 -8.09
C CYS A 50 -28.79 7.73 -7.68
N CYS A 51 -28.07 7.08 -6.76
CA CYS A 51 -26.73 7.47 -6.39
C CYS A 51 -25.79 7.34 -7.60
N ARG A 52 -25.07 8.41 -7.97
CA ARG A 52 -24.12 8.37 -9.10
C ARG A 52 -22.90 7.45 -8.91
N ILE A 53 -22.68 6.94 -7.70
CA ILE A 53 -21.51 6.10 -7.35
C ILE A 53 -21.87 4.62 -7.36
N CYS A 54 -22.92 4.21 -6.63
CA CYS A 54 -23.35 2.81 -6.57
C CYS A 54 -24.48 2.48 -7.57
N LEU A 55 -25.10 3.49 -8.19
CA LEU A 55 -26.21 3.37 -9.15
C LEU A 55 -27.51 2.80 -8.55
N GLU A 56 -27.59 2.75 -7.23
CA GLU A 56 -28.78 2.30 -6.48
C GLU A 56 -29.63 3.49 -6.02
N SER A 57 -30.94 3.27 -5.94
CA SER A 57 -31.95 4.22 -5.44
C SER A 57 -32.32 4.01 -3.97
N ASP A 58 -31.96 2.85 -3.42
CA ASP A 58 -32.45 2.41 -2.12
C ASP A 58 -31.60 3.04 -1.01
N ALA A 59 -32.23 3.91 -0.23
CA ALA A 59 -31.66 4.45 0.98
C ALA A 59 -31.98 3.51 2.15
N GLU A 60 -30.93 2.91 2.74
CA GLU A 60 -31.05 2.36 4.10
C GLU A 60 -31.52 3.48 5.05
N PRO A 61 -32.30 3.19 6.10
CA PRO A 61 -32.79 4.22 7.01
C PRO A 61 -31.61 4.99 7.65
N GLY A 62 -31.35 6.21 7.16
CA GLY A 62 -30.24 7.07 7.55
C GLY A 62 -29.18 7.38 6.48
N ASP A 63 -29.25 6.80 5.27
CA ASP A 63 -28.31 7.06 4.16
C ASP A 63 -29.03 7.67 2.94
N GLU A 64 -29.56 8.88 3.12
CA GLU A 64 -30.32 9.59 2.10
C GLU A 64 -29.44 10.10 0.95
N LEU A 65 -30.05 10.27 -0.22
CA LEU A 65 -29.41 10.88 -1.39
C LEU A 65 -29.25 12.38 -1.18
N ILE A 66 -28.01 12.85 -1.21
CA ILE A 66 -27.66 14.27 -1.08
C ILE A 66 -27.21 14.85 -2.43
N SER A 67 -27.32 16.17 -2.56
CA SER A 67 -26.79 16.97 -3.66
C SER A 67 -25.62 17.85 -3.19
N PRO A 68 -24.37 17.34 -3.22
CA PRO A 68 -23.25 17.96 -2.51
C PRO A 68 -22.56 19.08 -3.30
N CYS A 69 -22.90 19.27 -4.58
CA CYS A 69 -22.13 20.13 -5.50
C CYS A 69 -22.98 20.63 -6.67
N MET A 70 -22.35 21.37 -7.60
CA MET A 70 -23.00 21.98 -8.78
C MET A 70 -23.27 21.03 -9.95
N CYS A 71 -23.14 19.71 -9.76
CA CYS A 71 -23.49 18.75 -10.80
C CYS A 71 -25.01 18.79 -11.09
N LYS A 72 -25.40 18.57 -12.35
CA LYS A 72 -26.80 18.60 -12.81
C LYS A 72 -27.22 17.24 -13.36
N GLY A 73 -28.54 17.01 -13.41
CA GLY A 73 -29.12 15.77 -13.94
C GLY A 73 -28.84 14.59 -13.01
N THR A 74 -28.73 13.38 -13.56
CA THR A 74 -28.52 12.15 -12.77
C THR A 74 -27.20 12.13 -11.97
N GLN A 75 -26.23 12.96 -12.34
CA GLN A 75 -24.95 13.08 -11.62
C GLN A 75 -25.02 14.01 -10.39
N GLN A 76 -26.17 14.58 -10.07
CA GLN A 76 -26.31 15.49 -8.92
C GLN A 76 -26.48 14.75 -7.59
N PHE A 77 -27.06 13.53 -7.60
CA PHE A 77 -27.40 12.77 -6.40
C PHE A 77 -26.34 11.72 -6.03
N VAL A 78 -26.07 11.58 -4.74
CA VAL A 78 -25.14 10.57 -4.19
C VAL A 78 -25.54 10.23 -2.77
N HIS A 79 -25.38 8.97 -2.34
CA HIS A 79 -25.52 8.62 -0.93
C HIS A 79 -24.43 9.30 -0.10
N SER A 80 -24.77 9.77 1.10
CA SER A 80 -23.82 10.36 2.03
C SER A 80 -22.67 9.39 2.33
N SER A 81 -23.00 8.11 2.58
CA SER A 81 -22.01 7.05 2.86
C SER A 81 -21.07 6.79 1.68
N CYS A 82 -21.61 6.78 0.45
CA CYS A 82 -20.85 6.55 -0.77
C CYS A 82 -19.88 7.72 -1.03
N LEU A 83 -20.33 8.95 -0.80
CA LEU A 83 -19.49 10.14 -0.91
C LEU A 83 -18.38 10.13 0.13
N ASP A 84 -18.68 9.79 1.38
CA ASP A 84 -17.67 9.69 2.45
C ASP A 84 -16.66 8.59 2.17
N HIS A 85 -17.11 7.43 1.69
CA HIS A 85 -16.20 6.38 1.25
C HIS A 85 -15.27 6.89 0.13
N TRP A 86 -15.83 7.54 -0.89
CA TRP A 86 -15.07 8.11 -2.01
C TRP A 86 -14.03 9.13 -1.55
N ARG A 87 -14.42 10.05 -0.65
CA ARG A 87 -13.54 11.06 -0.04
C ARG A 87 -12.42 10.44 0.81
N SER A 88 -12.69 9.31 1.48
CA SER A 88 -11.71 8.63 2.32
C SER A 88 -10.65 7.84 1.53
N VAL A 89 -11.01 7.38 0.32
CA VAL A 89 -10.15 6.53 -0.52
C VAL A 89 -9.32 7.34 -1.52
N LYS A 90 -9.89 8.42 -2.09
CA LYS A 90 -9.17 9.23 -3.09
C LYS A 90 -8.13 10.15 -2.45
N GLU A 91 -7.10 10.49 -3.23
CA GLU A 91 -6.03 11.41 -2.82
C GLU A 91 -6.23 12.81 -3.41
N GLY A 92 -5.76 13.83 -2.70
CA GLY A 92 -5.79 15.23 -3.12
C GLY A 92 -7.14 15.92 -2.95
N PHE A 93 -7.50 16.77 -3.90
CA PHE A 93 -8.66 17.66 -3.86
C PHE A 93 -10.02 16.96 -3.74
N ALA A 94 -10.08 15.64 -3.96
CA ALA A 94 -11.32 14.85 -3.89
C ALA A 94 -11.96 14.82 -2.49
N PHE A 95 -11.23 15.20 -1.44
CA PHE A 95 -11.76 15.29 -0.07
C PHE A 95 -12.70 16.47 0.12
N SER A 96 -12.35 17.64 -0.44
CA SER A 96 -13.03 18.92 -0.25
C SER A 96 -13.72 19.44 -1.52
N HIS A 97 -13.44 18.86 -2.69
CA HIS A 97 -13.99 19.29 -3.96
C HIS A 97 -14.55 18.11 -4.74
N CYS A 98 -15.60 18.38 -5.52
CA CYS A 98 -16.16 17.42 -6.46
C CYS A 98 -15.15 17.09 -7.56
N THR A 99 -14.92 15.80 -7.81
CA THR A 99 -14.02 15.35 -8.88
C THR A 99 -14.54 15.67 -10.28
N THR A 100 -15.86 15.79 -10.44
CA THR A 100 -16.56 16.08 -11.70
C THR A 100 -16.62 17.58 -11.99
N CYS A 101 -17.30 18.37 -11.15
CA CYS A 101 -17.53 19.79 -11.43
C CYS A 101 -16.53 20.74 -10.76
N LYS A 102 -15.57 20.22 -9.97
CA LYS A 102 -14.55 20.99 -9.23
C LYS A 102 -15.08 21.98 -8.18
N ALA A 103 -16.39 22.02 -7.94
CA ALA A 103 -16.96 22.84 -6.88
C ALA A 103 -16.54 22.31 -5.50
N GLN A 104 -16.26 23.22 -4.56
CA GLN A 104 -15.94 22.89 -3.18
C GLN A 104 -17.20 22.45 -2.43
N PHE A 105 -17.11 21.36 -1.67
CA PHE A 105 -18.15 20.83 -0.80
C PHE A 105 -18.36 21.74 0.42
N HIS A 106 -19.61 21.77 0.92
CA HIS A 106 -19.92 22.42 2.20
C HIS A 106 -19.66 21.42 3.32
N LEU A 107 -18.66 21.71 4.15
CA LEU A 107 -18.22 20.80 5.22
C LEU A 107 -18.70 21.33 6.57
N ARG A 108 -19.54 20.56 7.26
CA ARG A 108 -19.95 20.79 8.65
C ARG A 108 -19.05 20.00 9.59
N VAL A 109 -18.63 20.64 10.68
CA VAL A 109 -17.80 20.00 11.72
C VAL A 109 -18.71 19.39 12.79
N GLU A 110 -18.64 18.07 12.98
CA GLU A 110 -19.33 17.37 14.05
C GLU A 110 -18.30 16.74 15.01
N SER A 111 -18.31 17.14 16.29
CA SER A 111 -17.37 16.66 17.30
C SER A 111 -17.88 15.37 17.96
N TYR A 112 -17.21 14.25 17.70
CA TYR A 112 -17.55 12.96 18.34
C TYR A 112 -16.65 12.68 19.56
N GLU A 113 -17.24 12.37 20.72
CA GLU A 113 -16.54 12.06 21.99
C GLU A 113 -15.78 10.72 21.99
N ASP A 114 -15.93 9.88 20.96
CA ASP A 114 -15.41 8.50 20.88
C ASP A 114 -13.91 8.39 20.52
N ASN A 115 -13.11 9.37 20.92
CA ASN A 115 -11.67 9.45 20.62
C ASN A 115 -10.87 8.29 21.26
N SER A 116 -11.28 7.79 22.43
CA SER A 116 -10.54 6.80 23.21
C SER A 116 -10.60 5.38 22.62
N TRP A 117 -11.78 4.88 22.26
CA TRP A 117 -11.97 3.57 21.62
C TRP A 117 -11.29 3.53 20.24
N ARG A 118 -11.34 4.64 19.50
CA ARG A 118 -10.66 4.81 18.20
C ARG A 118 -9.14 4.78 18.34
N LYS A 119 -8.57 5.46 19.35
CA LYS A 119 -7.14 5.36 19.70
C LYS A 119 -6.73 3.94 20.10
N ILE A 120 -7.58 3.21 20.81
CA ILE A 120 -7.30 1.81 21.19
C ILE A 120 -7.30 0.91 19.96
N LYS A 121 -8.30 1.02 19.07
CA LYS A 121 -8.32 0.28 17.79
C LYS A 121 -7.04 0.54 16.99
N PHE A 122 -6.61 1.81 16.87
CA PHE A 122 -5.34 2.17 16.23
C PHE A 122 -4.15 1.42 16.82
N ARG A 123 -3.99 1.49 18.15
CA ARG A 123 -2.90 0.82 18.86
C ARG A 123 -2.91 -0.68 18.64
N VAL A 124 -4.09 -1.31 18.62
CA VAL A 124 -4.25 -2.75 18.36
C VAL A 124 -3.86 -3.11 16.93
N PHE A 125 -4.25 -2.33 15.92
CA PHE A 125 -3.86 -2.60 14.53
C PHE A 125 -2.35 -2.50 14.32
N VAL A 126 -1.72 -1.44 14.85
CA VAL A 126 -0.26 -1.27 14.76
C VAL A 126 0.44 -2.39 15.53
N ALA A 127 -0.02 -2.73 16.74
CA ALA A 127 0.55 -3.82 17.53
C ALA A 127 0.42 -5.16 16.80
N ARG A 128 -0.72 -5.44 16.17
CA ARG A 128 -0.94 -6.66 15.38
C ARG A 128 0.05 -6.76 14.23
N ASP A 129 0.22 -5.71 13.44
CA ASP A 129 1.10 -5.74 12.27
C ASP A 129 2.58 -5.86 12.69
N VAL A 130 2.99 -5.17 13.76
CA VAL A 130 4.35 -5.32 14.34
C VAL A 130 4.55 -6.73 14.89
N PHE A 131 3.55 -7.29 15.56
CA PHE A 131 3.59 -8.64 16.11
C PHE A 131 3.69 -9.70 15.00
N LEU A 132 2.98 -9.54 13.89
CA LEU A 132 3.08 -10.44 12.73
C LEU A 132 4.48 -10.42 12.10
N VAL A 133 5.09 -9.23 11.96
CA VAL A 133 6.48 -9.11 11.48
C VAL A 133 7.44 -9.78 12.46
N PHE A 134 7.26 -9.58 13.76
CA PHE A 134 8.06 -10.23 14.79
C PHE A 134 7.96 -11.76 14.68
N LEU A 135 6.75 -12.32 14.58
CA LEU A 135 6.54 -13.76 14.43
C LEU A 135 7.18 -14.32 13.15
N ALA A 136 7.14 -13.57 12.04
CA ALA A 136 7.79 -13.98 10.81
C ALA A 136 9.33 -14.02 10.95
N VAL A 137 9.93 -13.04 11.64
CA VAL A 137 11.37 -13.07 11.93
C VAL A 137 11.72 -14.23 12.86
N GLN A 138 10.90 -14.47 13.89
CA GLN A 138 11.11 -15.56 14.83
C GLN A 138 10.97 -16.94 14.19
N SER A 139 10.05 -17.12 13.24
CA SER A 139 9.91 -18.38 12.52
C SER A 139 11.13 -18.67 11.64
N VAL A 140 11.73 -17.65 11.02
CA VAL A 140 12.98 -17.76 10.24
C VAL A 140 14.14 -18.15 11.16
N ILE A 141 14.30 -17.47 12.30
CA ILE A 141 15.35 -17.80 13.29
C ILE A 141 15.18 -19.24 13.81
N ALA A 142 13.95 -19.63 14.15
CA ALA A 142 13.64 -20.98 14.61
C ALA A 142 13.88 -22.04 13.53
N ALA A 143 13.63 -21.73 12.26
CA ALA A 143 13.92 -22.63 11.14
C ALA A 143 15.43 -22.83 10.96
N ILE A 144 16.24 -21.76 11.05
CA ILE A 144 17.71 -21.86 10.97
C ILE A 144 18.26 -22.66 12.16
N GLY A 145 17.80 -22.37 13.38
CA GLY A 145 18.19 -23.13 14.58
C GLY A 145 17.73 -24.59 14.52
N GLY A 146 16.51 -24.85 14.05
CA GLY A 146 15.97 -26.19 13.85
C GLY A 146 16.74 -26.98 12.79
N PHE A 147 17.18 -26.33 11.71
CA PHE A 147 18.06 -26.93 10.73
C PHE A 147 19.42 -27.33 11.36
N ALA A 148 20.01 -26.44 12.16
CA ALA A 148 21.24 -26.75 12.90
C ALA A 148 21.05 -27.94 13.87
N TYR A 149 19.90 -28.02 14.56
CA TYR A 149 19.55 -29.16 15.40
C TYR A 149 19.46 -30.48 14.63
N VAL A 150 18.85 -30.46 13.44
CA VAL A 150 18.73 -31.65 12.58
C VAL A 150 20.09 -32.09 12.03
N MET A 151 21.02 -31.16 11.81
CA MET A 151 22.39 -31.48 11.41
C MET A 151 23.22 -32.07 12.55
N ASP A 152 23.00 -31.63 13.79
CA ASP A 152 23.69 -32.16 14.99
C ASP A 152 22.88 -33.28 15.68
N LYS A 153 22.48 -34.32 14.91
CA LYS A 153 21.69 -35.45 15.45
C LYS A 153 22.36 -36.15 16.63
N ASP A 154 23.69 -36.25 16.60
CA ASP A 154 24.48 -36.92 17.63
C ASP A 154 24.79 -35.97 18.81
N GLY A 155 24.48 -34.68 18.69
CA GLY A 155 24.83 -33.66 19.68
C GLY A 155 26.34 -33.49 19.86
N ALA A 156 27.15 -34.04 18.95
CA ALA A 156 28.60 -34.06 19.04
C ALA A 156 29.16 -32.64 19.01
N PHE A 157 28.56 -31.77 18.18
CA PHE A 157 28.92 -30.36 18.13
C PHE A 157 28.53 -29.66 19.43
N ARG A 158 27.27 -29.79 19.90
CA ARG A 158 26.82 -29.20 21.17
C ARG A 158 27.68 -29.63 22.36
N ASN A 159 27.99 -30.91 22.46
CA ASN A 159 28.74 -31.46 23.60
C ASN A 159 30.23 -31.05 23.55
N SER A 160 30.78 -30.71 22.37
CA SER A 160 32.12 -30.10 22.28
C SER A 160 32.21 -28.73 22.97
N PHE A 161 31.09 -28.05 23.20
CA PHE A 161 31.04 -26.75 23.89
C PHE A 161 30.59 -26.87 25.35
N SER A 162 30.21 -28.06 25.84
CA SER A 162 29.67 -28.19 27.21
C SER A 162 30.69 -27.96 28.32
N ASP A 163 31.99 -28.08 28.04
CA ASP A 163 33.03 -28.09 29.07
C ASP A 163 33.41 -26.68 29.58
N GLY A 164 33.02 -25.61 28.86
CA GLY A 164 33.41 -24.23 29.20
C GLY A 164 32.29 -23.18 29.21
N TRP A 165 31.08 -23.51 28.73
CA TRP A 165 29.98 -22.55 28.60
C TRP A 165 28.98 -22.63 29.76
N ASP A 166 28.37 -21.49 30.11
CA ASP A 166 27.46 -21.33 31.24
C ASP A 166 26.39 -22.44 31.34
N ARG A 167 26.21 -22.96 32.56
CA ARG A 167 25.32 -24.06 32.97
C ARG A 167 23.84 -23.90 32.56
N ILE A 168 23.47 -22.75 32.01
CA ILE A 168 22.12 -22.37 31.55
C ILE A 168 21.90 -22.78 30.08
N LEU A 169 22.90 -22.63 29.20
CA LEU A 169 22.79 -22.99 27.78
C LEU A 169 22.91 -24.50 27.53
N SER A 170 23.61 -25.22 28.40
CA SER A 170 23.82 -26.67 28.25
C SER A 170 22.65 -27.53 28.73
N LYS A 171 21.80 -27.01 29.63
CA LYS A 171 20.75 -27.79 30.29
C LYS A 171 19.55 -28.10 29.39
N HIS A 172 19.33 -27.29 28.35
CA HIS A 172 18.25 -27.48 27.38
C HIS A 172 18.79 -27.37 25.94
N PRO A 173 18.54 -28.35 25.05
CA PRO A 173 19.01 -28.29 23.66
C PRO A 173 18.41 -27.11 22.89
N ILE A 174 17.13 -26.80 23.11
CA ILE A 174 16.38 -25.79 22.37
C ILE A 174 17.02 -24.38 22.41
N PRO A 175 17.34 -23.78 23.58
CA PRO A 175 17.95 -22.45 23.62
C PRO A 175 19.34 -22.39 22.97
N PHE A 176 20.14 -23.47 23.04
CA PHE A 176 21.45 -23.51 22.39
C PHE A 176 21.33 -23.34 20.87
N TYR A 177 20.48 -24.13 20.23
CA TYR A 177 20.28 -24.04 18.77
C TYR A 177 19.53 -22.78 18.35
N TYR A 178 18.66 -22.24 19.21
CA TYR A 178 18.05 -20.94 18.96
C TYR A 178 19.10 -19.81 18.98
N CYS A 179 20.05 -19.81 19.92
CA CYS A 179 21.16 -18.85 19.94
C CYS A 179 22.04 -18.95 18.69
N ILE A 180 22.34 -20.17 18.23
CA ILE A 180 23.01 -20.41 16.95
C ILE A 180 22.20 -19.82 15.78
N GLY A 181 20.87 -20.06 15.77
CA GLY A 181 19.96 -19.51 14.77
C GLY A 181 19.95 -17.99 14.73
N VAL A 182 19.95 -17.32 15.90
CA VAL A 182 20.02 -15.86 16.01
C VAL A 182 21.34 -15.32 15.45
N LEU A 183 22.48 -15.93 15.83
CA LEU A 183 23.79 -15.53 15.31
C LEU A 183 23.85 -15.69 13.79
N ALA A 184 23.44 -16.83 13.26
CA ALA A 184 23.40 -17.09 11.83
C ALA A 184 22.49 -16.11 11.09
N PHE A 185 21.31 -15.78 11.64
CA PHE A 185 20.40 -14.80 11.06
C PHE A 185 21.05 -13.42 10.90
N PHE A 186 21.72 -12.91 11.94
CA PHE A 186 22.40 -11.61 11.84
C PHE A 186 23.59 -11.64 10.88
N VAL A 187 24.38 -12.72 10.85
CA VAL A 187 25.47 -12.87 9.88
C VAL A 187 24.94 -12.84 8.44
N LEU A 188 23.87 -13.59 8.15
CA LEU A 188 23.23 -13.60 6.83
C LEU A 188 22.65 -12.22 6.48
N LEU A 189 22.03 -11.53 7.44
CA LEU A 189 21.50 -10.19 7.26
C LEU A 189 22.61 -9.17 6.97
N GLY A 190 23.75 -9.29 7.66
CA GLY A 190 24.93 -8.44 7.43
C GLY A 190 25.54 -8.69 6.06
N PHE A 191 25.64 -9.95 5.64
CA PHE A 191 26.16 -10.33 4.32
C PHE A 191 25.24 -9.83 3.20
N PHE A 192 23.94 -10.05 3.31
CA PHE A 192 22.95 -9.57 2.34
C PHE A 192 22.87 -8.03 2.30
N GLY A 193 22.94 -7.37 3.46
CA GLY A 193 22.98 -5.91 3.56
C GLY A 193 24.19 -5.32 2.84
N LEU A 194 25.36 -5.95 2.99
CA LEU A 194 26.58 -5.55 2.28
C LEU A 194 26.45 -5.75 0.77
N ILE A 195 25.92 -6.89 0.32
CA ILE A 195 25.66 -7.16 -1.11
C ILE A 195 24.73 -6.10 -1.71
N LEU A 196 23.62 -5.79 -1.05
CA LEU A 196 22.67 -4.77 -1.53
C LEU A 196 23.31 -3.38 -1.58
N HIS A 197 24.09 -3.03 -0.56
CA HIS A 197 24.79 -1.75 -0.50
C HIS A 197 25.83 -1.63 -1.64
N CYS A 198 26.63 -2.67 -1.86
CA CYS A 198 27.58 -2.73 -2.97
C CYS A 198 26.89 -2.70 -4.35
N SER A 199 25.77 -3.40 -4.50
CA SER A 199 24.99 -3.44 -5.75
C SER A 199 24.40 -2.07 -6.11
N SER A 200 23.97 -1.30 -5.09
CA SER A 200 23.45 0.06 -5.26
C SER A 200 24.53 1.06 -5.70
N LEU A 201 25.77 0.90 -5.19
CA LEU A 201 26.89 1.78 -5.55
C LEU A 201 27.43 1.52 -6.96
N ASN A 202 27.27 0.30 -7.48
CA ASN A 202 27.78 -0.09 -8.80
C ASN A 202 27.05 0.60 -9.97
N SER A 203 25.86 1.18 -9.76
CA SER A 203 25.06 1.71 -10.86
C SER A 203 25.38 3.17 -11.27
N ASN A 204 26.27 3.89 -10.56
CA ASN A 204 26.42 5.34 -10.78
C ASN A 204 27.85 5.93 -10.80
N ASP A 205 28.94 5.15 -10.76
CA ASP A 205 30.28 5.75 -10.82
C ASP A 205 31.36 4.91 -11.53
N PRO A 206 31.92 5.36 -12.67
CA PRO A 206 33.03 4.70 -13.36
C PRO A 206 34.38 4.78 -12.61
N ARG A 207 34.44 5.45 -11.45
CA ARG A 207 35.65 5.53 -10.60
C ARG A 207 35.85 4.36 -9.64
N MET A 208 34.91 3.41 -9.58
CA MET A 208 34.95 2.25 -8.67
C MET A 208 35.41 0.94 -9.33
N ALA A 209 36.25 0.99 -10.36
CA ALA A 209 37.00 -0.20 -10.82
C ALA A 209 37.85 -0.84 -9.70
N GLY A 210 38.12 -0.12 -8.60
CA GLY A 210 38.76 -0.65 -7.39
C GLY A 210 37.84 -1.50 -6.49
N CYS A 211 36.52 -1.38 -6.60
CA CYS A 211 35.56 -2.19 -5.83
C CYS A 211 35.27 -3.54 -6.51
N GLN A 212 35.62 -3.67 -7.79
CA GLN A 212 35.67 -4.97 -8.49
C GLN A 212 36.62 -5.95 -7.78
N ASN A 213 37.63 -5.43 -7.06
CA ASN A 213 38.50 -6.21 -6.18
C ASN A 213 37.96 -6.42 -4.74
N CYS A 214 36.88 -5.79 -4.28
CA CYS A 214 36.36 -6.11 -2.93
C CYS A 214 35.56 -7.42 -2.92
N CYS A 215 34.88 -7.77 -4.02
CA CYS A 215 34.12 -9.01 -4.13
C CYS A 215 34.87 -10.13 -4.89
N TYR A 216 35.78 -9.78 -5.82
CA TYR A 216 36.61 -10.76 -6.55
C TYR A 216 38.12 -10.71 -6.24
N GLY A 217 38.59 -9.70 -5.51
CA GLY A 217 40.01 -9.42 -5.29
C GLY A 217 40.40 -9.30 -3.82
N TRP A 218 39.63 -9.91 -2.91
CA TRP A 218 40.18 -10.22 -1.60
C TRP A 218 41.20 -11.34 -1.83
N GLY A 219 42.48 -10.97 -1.91
CA GLY A 219 43.62 -11.88 -1.81
C GLY A 219 43.71 -12.57 -0.45
N ILE A 220 42.58 -13.01 0.10
CA ILE A 220 42.49 -13.90 1.26
C ILE A 220 42.93 -15.31 0.89
N LEU A 221 42.84 -15.69 -0.39
CA LEU A 221 43.34 -16.98 -0.86
C LEU A 221 44.86 -17.00 -1.07
N ASP A 222 45.52 -15.83 -1.15
CA ASP A 222 46.97 -15.73 -1.29
C ASP A 222 47.67 -15.48 0.06
N CYS A 223 46.89 -15.26 1.13
CA CYS A 223 47.37 -15.13 2.50
C CYS A 223 46.81 -16.28 3.36
N PHE A 224 46.88 -17.52 2.86
CA PHE A 224 46.65 -18.69 3.70
C PHE A 224 47.78 -18.77 4.75
N PRO A 225 47.50 -18.56 6.04
CA PRO A 225 48.46 -18.89 7.07
C PRO A 225 48.63 -20.41 7.05
N ALA A 226 49.89 -20.88 7.13
CA ALA A 226 50.23 -22.30 7.09
C ALA A 226 49.67 -23.14 8.26
N SER A 227 48.87 -22.56 9.18
CA SER A 227 48.30 -23.22 10.35
C SER A 227 46.76 -23.15 10.37
N MET A 228 46.14 -24.29 10.70
CA MET A 228 44.68 -24.43 10.85
C MET A 228 44.10 -23.50 11.93
N GLU A 229 44.89 -23.17 12.94
CA GLU A 229 44.50 -22.29 14.06
C GLU A 229 44.29 -20.84 13.60
N ALA A 230 45.15 -20.34 12.71
CA ALA A 230 45.02 -19.00 12.17
C ALA A 230 43.82 -18.88 11.21
N CYS A 231 43.50 -19.94 10.47
CA CYS A 231 42.29 -20.01 9.65
C CYS A 231 41.01 -19.92 10.52
N PHE A 232 40.98 -20.65 11.64
CA PHE A 232 39.85 -20.63 12.58
C PHE A 232 39.65 -19.23 13.19
N ALA A 233 40.74 -18.57 13.60
CA ALA A 233 40.70 -17.21 14.14
C ALA A 233 40.12 -16.20 13.12
N LEU A 234 40.51 -16.29 11.85
CA LEU A 234 39.99 -15.41 10.78
C LEU A 234 38.49 -15.63 10.53
N VAL A 235 38.01 -16.87 10.54
CA VAL A 235 36.58 -17.17 10.40
C VAL A 235 35.78 -16.57 11.55
N ILE A 236 36.27 -16.67 12.79
CA ILE A 236 35.62 -16.04 13.95
C ILE A 236 35.53 -14.53 13.76
N VAL A 237 36.63 -13.87 13.38
CA VAL A 237 36.65 -12.42 13.15
C VAL A 237 35.64 -12.02 12.07
N PHE A 238 35.58 -12.77 10.97
CA PHE A 238 34.60 -12.55 9.90
C PHE A 238 33.16 -12.67 10.42
N VAL A 239 32.84 -13.76 11.12
CA VAL A 239 31.51 -13.97 11.73
C VAL A 239 31.13 -12.81 12.65
N VAL A 240 32.05 -12.34 13.49
CA VAL A 240 31.82 -11.20 14.40
C VAL A 240 31.53 -9.92 13.62
N ILE A 241 32.33 -9.61 12.59
CA ILE A 241 32.13 -8.41 11.76
C ILE A 241 30.75 -8.43 11.09
N PHE A 242 30.39 -9.55 10.44
CA PHE A 242 29.11 -9.66 9.75
C PHE A 242 27.92 -9.67 10.73
N ALA A 243 28.06 -10.24 11.92
CA ALA A 243 27.05 -10.15 12.96
C ALA A 243 26.81 -8.69 13.40
N ILE A 244 27.87 -7.90 13.62
CA ILE A 244 27.76 -6.48 13.97
C ILE A 244 27.07 -5.68 12.85
N LEU A 245 27.50 -5.88 11.59
CA LEU A 245 26.87 -5.25 10.44
C LEU A 245 25.39 -5.65 10.31
N GLY A 246 25.09 -6.94 10.53
CA GLY A 246 23.73 -7.46 10.54
C GLY A 246 22.84 -6.83 11.59
N ILE A 247 23.33 -6.62 12.81
CA ILE A 247 22.59 -5.91 13.86
C ILE A 247 22.29 -4.46 13.44
N ALA A 248 23.28 -3.76 12.87
CA ALA A 248 23.09 -2.40 12.38
C ALA A 248 22.05 -2.33 11.25
N TYR A 249 22.16 -3.18 10.23
CA TYR A 249 21.18 -3.28 9.15
C TYR A 249 19.79 -3.70 9.66
N GLY A 250 19.72 -4.61 10.62
CA GLY A 250 18.49 -5.04 11.26
C GLY A 250 17.78 -3.89 11.96
N PHE A 251 18.51 -3.04 12.71
CA PHE A 251 17.93 -1.87 13.35
C PHE A 251 17.42 -0.84 12.33
N LEU A 252 18.17 -0.58 11.26
CA LEU A 252 17.73 0.32 10.19
C LEU A 252 16.47 -0.22 9.47
N ALA A 253 16.46 -1.51 9.13
CA ALA A 253 15.29 -2.14 8.51
C ALA A 253 14.06 -2.10 9.44
N ALA A 254 14.24 -2.37 10.74
CA ALA A 254 13.17 -2.31 11.72
C ALA A 254 12.59 -0.90 11.86
N THR A 255 13.44 0.12 11.97
CA THR A 255 12.99 1.52 12.07
C THR A 255 12.25 1.97 10.81
N MET A 256 12.75 1.62 9.60
CA MET A 256 12.03 1.90 8.35
C MET A 256 10.70 1.16 8.25
N ALA A 257 10.63 -0.11 8.66
CA ALA A 257 9.39 -0.89 8.66
C ALA A 257 8.35 -0.29 9.61
N ILE A 258 8.76 0.08 10.83
CA ILE A 258 7.89 0.74 11.82
C ILE A 258 7.39 2.08 11.26
N GLN A 259 8.28 2.89 10.70
CA GLN A 259 7.88 4.15 10.06
C GLN A 259 6.88 3.91 8.93
N ARG A 260 7.11 2.94 8.05
CA ARG A 260 6.19 2.60 6.95
C ARG A 260 4.83 2.12 7.45
N ILE A 261 4.78 1.23 8.43
CA ILE A 261 3.53 0.74 9.05
C ILE A 261 2.79 1.92 9.67
N TRP A 262 3.50 2.78 10.40
CA TRP A 262 2.92 3.94 11.05
C TRP A 262 2.35 4.93 10.03
N GLN A 263 3.11 5.28 8.99
CA GLN A 263 2.65 6.16 7.91
C GLN A 263 1.43 5.60 7.18
N ARG A 264 1.43 4.30 6.86
CA ARG A 264 0.31 3.64 6.17
C ARG A 264 -0.98 3.71 6.98
N HIS A 265 -0.91 3.35 8.26
CA HIS A 265 -2.09 3.38 9.14
C HIS A 265 -2.52 4.79 9.47
N TYR A 266 -1.58 5.71 9.68
CA TYR A 266 -1.88 7.12 9.94
C TYR A 266 -2.65 7.74 8.77
N HIS A 267 -2.21 7.53 7.52
CA HIS A 267 -2.88 8.11 6.34
C HIS A 267 -4.29 7.54 6.13
N ILE A 268 -4.47 6.22 6.25
CA ILE A 268 -5.78 5.57 6.07
C ILE A 268 -6.77 6.00 7.16
N LEU A 269 -6.31 6.12 8.41
CA LEU A 269 -7.19 6.42 9.53
C LEU A 269 -7.50 7.90 9.63
N THR A 270 -6.52 8.78 9.37
CA THR A 270 -6.75 10.23 9.36
C THR A 270 -7.81 10.61 8.34
N LYS A 271 -7.78 10.04 7.12
CA LYS A 271 -8.79 10.35 6.10
C LYS A 271 -10.19 9.87 6.44
N ARG A 272 -10.33 8.64 6.93
CA ARG A 272 -11.63 8.10 7.36
C ARG A 272 -12.20 8.82 8.58
N GLU A 273 -11.32 9.33 9.44
CA GLU A 273 -11.73 10.14 10.59
C GLU A 273 -12.16 11.54 10.14
N LEU A 274 -11.40 12.15 9.23
CA LEU A 274 -11.73 13.45 8.66
C LEU A 274 -13.05 13.44 7.90
N THR A 275 -13.42 12.37 7.19
CA THR A 275 -14.75 12.32 6.55
C THR A 275 -15.90 12.28 7.56
N LYS A 276 -15.67 11.72 8.76
CA LYS A 276 -16.65 11.69 9.85
C LYS A 276 -16.71 12.99 10.64
N GLU A 277 -15.58 13.67 10.78
CA GLU A 277 -15.50 14.99 11.43
C GLU A 277 -16.04 16.10 10.51
N TYR A 278 -15.79 16.00 9.20
CA TYR A 278 -16.21 16.96 8.18
C TYR A 278 -17.28 16.35 7.28
N ILE A 279 -18.54 16.43 7.70
CA ILE A 279 -19.70 15.88 6.99
C ILE A 279 -20.08 16.84 5.85
N VAL A 280 -20.39 16.30 4.67
CA VAL A 280 -20.85 17.11 3.54
C VAL A 280 -22.33 17.44 3.72
N GLU A 281 -22.67 18.73 3.65
CA GLU A 281 -24.05 19.19 3.70
C GLU A 281 -24.77 18.97 2.37
N ASP A 282 -26.07 18.66 2.44
CA ASP A 282 -26.93 18.63 1.27
C ASP A 282 -27.35 20.04 0.87
N LEU A 283 -27.02 20.44 -0.36
CA LEU A 283 -27.33 21.76 -0.90
C LEU A 283 -28.70 21.84 -1.56
N HIS A 284 -29.43 20.71 -1.67
CA HIS A 284 -30.72 20.61 -2.34
C HIS A 284 -30.75 21.26 -3.75
N GLY A 285 -29.63 21.16 -4.48
CA GLY A 285 -29.44 21.79 -5.80
C GLY A 285 -29.12 23.29 -5.79
N CYS A 286 -29.14 23.96 -4.63
CA CYS A 286 -28.86 25.39 -4.47
C CYS A 286 -27.42 25.62 -4.00
N TYR A 287 -26.48 25.78 -4.94
CA TYR A 287 -25.09 26.03 -4.59
C TYR A 287 -24.80 27.50 -4.25
N THR A 288 -24.10 27.71 -3.14
CA THR A 288 -23.42 28.96 -2.81
C THR A 288 -21.94 28.69 -2.48
N PRO A 289 -21.04 29.68 -2.60
CA PRO A 289 -19.65 29.47 -2.18
C PRO A 289 -19.57 29.11 -0.68
N PRO A 290 -18.92 28.00 -0.31
CA PRO A 290 -18.84 27.57 1.08
C PRO A 290 -18.07 28.58 1.93
N LYS A 291 -18.51 28.76 3.18
CA LYS A 291 -17.80 29.54 4.20
C LYS A 291 -17.39 28.59 5.31
N LEU A 292 -16.13 28.17 5.30
CA LEU A 292 -15.54 27.37 6.38
C LEU A 292 -14.88 28.31 7.39
N ASP A 293 -14.90 27.94 8.66
CA ASP A 293 -14.16 28.66 9.70
C ASP A 293 -12.65 28.69 9.34
N PRO A 294 -11.98 29.86 9.41
CA PRO A 294 -10.56 30.01 9.08
C PRO A 294 -9.63 28.99 9.77
N GLU A 295 -9.93 28.57 11.00
CA GLU A 295 -9.14 27.58 11.73
C GLU A 295 -9.19 26.21 11.04
N HIS A 296 -10.40 25.78 10.67
CA HIS A 296 -10.64 24.51 10.01
C HIS A 296 -10.11 24.52 8.57
N GLU A 297 -10.22 25.66 7.88
CA GLU A 297 -9.61 25.87 6.57
C GLU A 297 -8.09 25.75 6.63
N ALA A 298 -7.44 26.37 7.62
CA ALA A 298 -6.00 26.28 7.83
C ALA A 298 -5.57 24.83 8.14
N ARG A 299 -6.34 24.10 8.95
CA ARG A 299 -6.10 22.68 9.25
C ARG A 299 -6.19 21.81 8.00
N LEU A 300 -7.21 21.99 7.16
CA LEU A 300 -7.37 21.26 5.90
C LEU A 300 -6.26 21.61 4.89
N LYS A 301 -5.81 22.87 4.82
CA LYS A 301 -4.66 23.30 4.01
C LYS A 301 -3.35 22.66 4.48
N MET A 302 -3.11 22.60 5.80
CA MET A 302 -1.94 21.93 6.37
C MET A 302 -1.90 20.44 5.98
N LEU A 303 -3.06 19.80 5.93
CA LEU A 303 -3.21 18.40 5.52
C LEU A 303 -3.19 18.19 3.99
N LYS A 304 -3.06 19.26 3.20
CA LYS A 304 -3.12 19.26 1.72
C LYS A 304 -4.42 18.66 1.17
N LEU A 305 -5.54 18.94 1.84
CA LEU A 305 -6.88 18.47 1.48
C LEU A 305 -7.76 19.57 0.88
N LEU A 306 -7.22 20.78 0.72
CA LEU A 306 -7.82 21.96 0.11
C LEU A 306 -7.03 22.38 -1.13
#